data_AF-A0A652JU65-F1
#
_entry.id   AF-A0A652JU65-F1
#
_cell.length_a   1.000
_cell.length_b   1.000
_cell.length_c   1.000
_cell.angle_alpha   90.00
_cell.angle_beta   90.00
_cell.angle_gamma   90.00
#
_symmetry.space_group_name_H-M   'P 1'
#
loop_
_entity.id
_entity.type
_entity.pdbx_description
1 polymer ?
#
loop_
_entity_poly.entity_id
_entity_poly.type
_entity_poly.pdbx_seq_one_letter_code
_entity_poly.pdbx_strand_id
1 'polypeptide(L)'
;GAKTDGVRADGVGADAARTDGVKAGGGGRDGTPVAVRLLLPASTPVTEQPGWTLGVAAPAAADELAAADAQAARALRRAEATRAPLVRHRPGGLAALVDPDEAAAHARALLGPLTEPLGETLRTWLSLHGSWDRTAVALDVHRNTVRQRITRCAALLDRDLDDPDVRMELWFALGSR
;
A
#
# COMPACT_ATOMS: atom_id res chain seq x y z
N GLY A 1 -24.51 47.23 -27.87
CA GLY A 1 -23.80 47.09 -26.59
C GLY A 1 -23.94 45.66 -26.08
N ALA A 2 -22.81 45.11 -25.58
CA ALA A 2 -22.61 44.15 -24.48
C ALA A 2 -23.81 43.29 -23.98
N LYS A 3 -23.70 42.04 -23.50
CA LYS A 3 -22.71 40.93 -23.37
C LYS A 3 -23.53 39.79 -22.66
N THR A 4 -23.57 38.54 -23.15
CA THR A 4 -23.04 37.25 -22.58
C THR A 4 -23.56 36.85 -21.17
N ASP A 5 -23.80 35.59 -20.79
CA ASP A 5 -23.03 34.31 -20.88
C ASP A 5 -24.00 33.09 -20.97
N GLY A 6 -23.74 31.89 -21.55
CA GLY A 6 -22.51 31.11 -21.83
C GLY A 6 -22.34 30.01 -20.74
N VAL A 7 -22.17 28.69 -20.95
CA VAL A 7 -21.62 27.84 -22.03
C VAL A 7 -22.08 26.38 -21.72
N ARG A 8 -22.76 25.59 -22.56
CA ARG A 8 -22.41 24.81 -23.78
C ARG A 8 -21.26 23.78 -23.67
N ALA A 9 -21.65 22.50 -23.66
CA ALA A 9 -20.80 21.40 -24.10
C ALA A 9 -20.76 21.37 -25.64
N ASP A 10 -19.58 21.22 -26.21
CA ASP A 10 -19.36 20.81 -27.60
C ASP A 10 -18.19 19.81 -27.63
N GLY A 11 -18.38 18.70 -28.35
CA GLY A 11 -17.44 17.58 -28.40
C GLY A 11 -16.49 17.60 -29.61
N VAL A 12 -15.73 16.50 -29.76
CA VAL A 12 -15.63 15.62 -30.96
C VAL A 12 -14.30 14.83 -30.96
N GLY A 13 -14.44 13.49 -31.10
CA GLY A 13 -13.51 12.51 -31.74
C GLY A 13 -12.17 12.21 -31.06
N ALA A 14 -11.60 11.02 -31.01
CA ALA A 14 -11.85 9.65 -31.51
C ALA A 14 -11.08 8.73 -30.52
N ASP A 15 -11.40 7.47 -30.28
CA ASP A 15 -11.20 6.33 -31.19
C ASP A 15 -11.77 5.07 -30.51
N ALA A 16 -12.17 4.09 -31.31
CA ALA A 16 -12.97 2.94 -30.92
C ALA A 16 -12.22 1.97 -29.97
N ALA A 17 -12.56 2.01 -28.68
CA ALA A 17 -12.33 0.87 -27.79
C ALA A 17 -13.60 0.02 -27.75
N ARG A 18 -13.51 -1.20 -28.28
CA ARG A 18 -14.58 -2.22 -28.18
C ARG A 18 -15.01 -2.36 -26.72
N THR A 19 -16.25 -1.98 -26.43
CA THR A 19 -16.91 -2.23 -25.16
C THR A 19 -17.43 -3.65 -25.13
N ASP A 20 -16.54 -4.62 -24.88
CA ASP A 20 -16.97 -5.97 -24.57
C ASP A 20 -17.28 -6.07 -23.07
N GLY A 21 -18.57 -6.13 -22.75
CA GLY A 21 -19.06 -6.64 -21.46
C GLY A 21 -19.39 -5.61 -20.38
N VAL A 22 -20.33 -4.69 -20.64
CA VAL A 22 -21.04 -3.99 -19.55
C VAL A 22 -21.97 -4.99 -18.86
N LYS A 23 -21.55 -5.54 -17.71
CA LYS A 23 -22.48 -6.15 -16.75
C LYS A 23 -22.88 -5.09 -15.73
N ALA A 24 -24.01 -4.42 -15.99
CA ALA A 24 -24.73 -3.65 -14.99
C ALA A 24 -25.40 -4.64 -14.00
N GLY A 25 -24.75 -4.88 -12.87
CA GLY A 25 -25.32 -5.65 -11.77
C GLY A 25 -25.81 -4.73 -10.66
N GLY A 26 -27.13 -4.61 -10.51
CA GLY A 26 -27.78 -4.06 -9.32
C GLY A 26 -28.72 -2.90 -9.60
N GLY A 27 -30.02 -3.17 -9.62
CA GLY A 27 -31.06 -2.14 -9.67
C GLY A 27 -31.08 -1.30 -8.40
N GLY A 28 -30.70 -0.04 -8.51
CA GLY A 28 -30.90 0.97 -7.48
C GLY A 28 -32.16 1.77 -7.76
N ARG A 29 -33.16 1.65 -6.88
CA ARG A 29 -34.21 2.66 -6.74
C ARG A 29 -33.59 3.88 -6.06
N ASP A 30 -33.90 5.07 -6.59
CA ASP A 30 -33.73 6.41 -6.04
C ASP A 30 -32.48 6.70 -5.17
N GLY A 31 -31.51 7.40 -5.77
CA GLY A 31 -30.49 8.18 -5.03
C GLY A 31 -29.20 7.47 -4.65
N THR A 32 -29.06 6.15 -4.87
CA THR A 32 -27.77 5.47 -4.70
C THR A 32 -26.84 5.76 -5.88
N PRO A 33 -25.57 6.18 -5.64
CA PRO A 33 -24.59 6.30 -6.70
C PRO A 33 -24.46 4.99 -7.48
N VAL A 34 -24.66 5.03 -8.80
CA VAL A 34 -24.49 3.85 -9.65
C VAL A 34 -22.99 3.66 -9.87
N ALA A 35 -22.42 2.62 -9.29
CA ALA A 35 -21.04 2.24 -9.56
C ALA A 35 -20.93 1.61 -10.96
N VAL A 36 -20.10 2.20 -11.82
CA VAL A 36 -19.77 1.66 -13.15
C VAL A 36 -18.47 0.87 -13.07
N ARG A 37 -18.39 -0.27 -13.76
CA ARG A 37 -17.19 -1.10 -13.88
C ARG A 37 -16.59 -0.94 -15.27
N LEU A 38 -15.28 -0.71 -15.34
CA LEU A 38 -14.53 -0.56 -16.58
C LEU A 38 -13.39 -1.58 -16.61
N LEU A 39 -13.27 -2.30 -17.72
CA LEU A 39 -12.12 -3.13 -18.02
C LEU A 39 -11.22 -2.35 -18.98
N LEU A 40 -9.97 -2.17 -18.60
CA LEU A 40 -8.98 -1.43 -19.37
C LEU A 40 -7.76 -2.33 -19.64
N PRO A 41 -7.05 -2.14 -20.76
CA PRO A 41 -5.74 -2.74 -20.95
C PRO A 41 -4.81 -2.40 -19.78
N ALA A 42 -3.99 -3.36 -19.35
CA ALA A 42 -3.06 -3.15 -18.22
C ALA A 42 -2.05 -2.02 -18.46
N SER A 43 -1.79 -1.68 -19.72
CA SER A 43 -0.94 -0.56 -20.14
C SER A 43 -1.60 0.81 -20.04
N THR A 44 -2.92 0.88 -19.82
CA THR A 44 -3.65 2.15 -19.76
C THR A 44 -3.52 2.76 -18.37
N PRO A 45 -2.86 3.93 -18.22
CA PRO A 45 -2.78 4.60 -16.94
C PRO A 45 -4.17 5.13 -16.54
N VAL A 46 -4.65 4.74 -15.37
CA VAL A 46 -5.87 5.31 -14.78
C VAL A 46 -5.49 6.55 -13.99
N THR A 47 -5.96 7.73 -14.38
CA THR A 47 -5.76 8.97 -13.63
C THR A 47 -7.05 9.39 -12.91
N GLU A 48 -6.92 10.30 -11.96
CA GLU A 48 -8.07 10.96 -11.34
C GLU A 48 -8.94 11.66 -12.40
N GLN A 49 -10.25 11.65 -12.20
CA GLN A 49 -11.22 12.28 -13.10
C GLN A 49 -12.11 13.23 -12.27
N PRO A 50 -12.22 14.52 -12.62
CA PRO A 50 -13.06 15.46 -11.89
C PRO A 50 -14.50 14.96 -11.74
N GLY A 51 -15.01 14.93 -10.50
CA GLY A 51 -16.36 14.47 -10.20
C GLY A 51 -16.53 12.95 -10.11
N TRP A 52 -15.46 12.17 -10.25
CA TRP A 52 -15.46 10.72 -10.08
C TRP A 52 -14.68 10.30 -8.83
N THR A 53 -15.13 9.23 -8.20
CA THR A 53 -14.37 8.50 -7.18
C THR A 53 -14.04 7.13 -7.76
N LEU A 54 -12.76 6.79 -7.80
CA LEU A 54 -12.27 5.63 -8.53
C LEU A 54 -11.56 4.64 -7.61
N GLY A 55 -11.91 3.36 -7.74
CA GLY A 55 -11.20 2.23 -7.14
C GLY A 55 -10.59 1.36 -8.23
N VAL A 56 -9.28 1.14 -8.19
CA VAL A 56 -8.56 0.42 -9.25
C VAL A 56 -7.92 -0.83 -8.69
N ALA A 57 -8.08 -1.98 -9.36
CA ALA A 57 -7.40 -3.22 -9.00
C ALA A 57 -5.93 -3.23 -9.46
N ALA A 58 -5.14 -4.21 -9.00
CA ALA A 58 -3.88 -4.50 -9.67
C ALA A 58 -4.14 -5.10 -11.07
N PRO A 59 -3.21 -5.00 -12.03
CA PRO A 59 -3.30 -5.75 -13.29
C PRO A 59 -3.52 -7.24 -13.01
N ALA A 60 -4.44 -7.85 -13.75
CA ALA A 60 -4.87 -9.23 -13.52
C ALA A 60 -5.10 -9.95 -14.86
N ALA A 61 -4.89 -11.26 -14.87
CA ALA A 61 -5.23 -12.10 -16.02
C ALA A 61 -6.75 -12.30 -16.16
N ALA A 62 -7.20 -12.81 -17.30
CA ALA A 62 -8.62 -12.95 -17.61
C ALA A 62 -9.37 -13.89 -16.64
N ASP A 63 -8.69 -14.92 -16.15
CA ASP A 63 -9.18 -15.87 -15.15
C ASP A 63 -9.26 -15.28 -13.73
N GLU A 64 -8.55 -14.17 -13.48
CA GLU A 64 -8.52 -13.47 -12.18
C GLU A 64 -9.51 -12.28 -12.10
N LEU A 65 -10.31 -12.05 -13.15
CA LEU A 65 -11.20 -10.88 -13.25
C LEU A 65 -12.17 -10.73 -12.08
N ALA A 66 -12.70 -11.83 -11.53
CA ALA A 66 -13.58 -11.77 -10.36
C ALA A 66 -12.84 -11.27 -9.11
N ALA A 67 -11.57 -11.67 -8.93
CA ALA A 67 -10.74 -11.20 -7.84
C ALA A 67 -10.36 -9.73 -8.03
N ALA A 68 -10.02 -9.33 -9.26
CA ALA A 68 -9.75 -7.94 -9.63
C ALA A 68 -10.97 -7.04 -9.38
N ASP A 69 -12.17 -7.48 -9.73
CA ASP A 69 -13.40 -6.72 -9.45
C ASP A 69 -13.59 -6.49 -7.95
N ALA A 70 -13.39 -7.54 -7.13
CA ALA A 70 -13.46 -7.41 -5.69
C ALA A 70 -12.37 -6.48 -5.12
N GLN A 71 -11.17 -6.46 -5.72
CA GLN A 71 -10.09 -5.53 -5.37
C GLN A 71 -10.46 -4.08 -5.72
N ALA A 72 -10.97 -3.83 -6.92
CA ALA A 72 -11.44 -2.51 -7.36
C ALA A 72 -12.57 -2.00 -6.47
N ALA A 73 -13.55 -2.85 -6.12
CA ALA A 73 -14.65 -2.49 -5.22
C ALA A 73 -14.15 -2.17 -3.79
N ARG A 74 -13.17 -2.90 -3.27
CA ARG A 74 -12.52 -2.57 -1.99
C ARG A 74 -11.77 -1.25 -2.06
N ALA A 75 -11.06 -1.00 -3.15
CA ALA A 75 -10.35 0.26 -3.37
C ALA A 75 -11.34 1.45 -3.47
N LEU A 76 -12.48 1.27 -4.14
CA LEU A 76 -13.53 2.28 -4.24
C LEU A 76 -14.10 2.64 -2.87
N ARG A 77 -14.46 1.64 -2.04
CA ARG A 77 -14.93 1.90 -0.67
C ARG A 77 -13.92 2.66 0.18
N ARG A 78 -12.61 2.40 -0.01
CA ARG A 78 -11.55 3.16 0.66
C ARG A 78 -11.49 4.61 0.14
N ALA A 79 -11.55 4.81 -1.17
CA ALA A 79 -11.59 6.13 -1.79
C ALA A 79 -12.75 6.98 -1.27
N GLU A 80 -13.94 6.38 -1.16
CA GLU A 80 -15.12 7.03 -0.58
C GLU A 80 -14.91 7.39 0.91
N ALA A 81 -14.41 6.45 1.71
CA ALA A 81 -14.19 6.66 3.14
C ALA A 81 -13.14 7.76 3.43
N THR A 82 -12.08 7.83 2.63
CA THR A 82 -10.99 8.82 2.80
C THR A 82 -11.21 10.10 1.98
N ARG A 83 -12.33 10.21 1.24
CA ARG A 83 -12.61 11.30 0.28
C ARG A 83 -11.48 11.51 -0.74
N ALA A 84 -10.81 10.44 -1.14
CA ALA A 84 -9.78 10.47 -2.17
C ALA A 84 -10.42 10.27 -3.55
N PRO A 85 -10.02 11.03 -4.59
CA PRO A 85 -10.56 10.88 -5.95
C PRO A 85 -10.19 9.54 -6.60
N LEU A 86 -9.05 8.96 -6.23
CA LEU A 86 -8.54 7.70 -6.78
C LEU A 86 -7.78 6.90 -5.71
N VAL A 87 -8.15 5.63 -5.51
CA VAL A 87 -7.38 4.67 -4.72
C VAL A 87 -7.08 3.44 -5.55
N ARG A 88 -5.82 3.00 -5.50
CA ARG A 88 -5.37 1.75 -6.11
C ARG A 88 -5.31 0.65 -5.06
N HIS A 89 -5.74 -0.54 -5.44
CA HIS A 89 -5.43 -1.76 -4.69
C HIS A 89 -3.92 -1.95 -4.72
N ARG A 90 -3.35 -2.14 -3.54
CA ARG A 90 -1.95 -2.51 -3.38
C ARG A 90 -1.91 -3.90 -2.77
N PRO A 91 -1.33 -4.90 -3.44
CA PRO A 91 -0.99 -6.15 -2.78
C PRO A 91 0.03 -5.84 -1.68
N GLY A 92 -0.11 -6.42 -0.49
CA GLY A 92 0.83 -6.16 0.60
C GLY A 92 0.41 -6.63 2.00
N GLY A 93 -0.57 -7.54 2.11
CA GLY A 93 -1.04 -8.03 3.40
C GLY A 93 -1.51 -6.90 4.33
N LEU A 94 -1.33 -7.07 5.64
CA LEU A 94 -1.71 -6.08 6.65
C LEU A 94 -0.99 -4.74 6.48
N ALA A 95 0.26 -4.73 6.00
CA ALA A 95 1.02 -3.50 5.80
C ALA A 95 0.37 -2.55 4.77
N ALA A 96 -0.36 -3.09 3.80
CA ALA A 96 -1.09 -2.29 2.81
C ALA A 96 -2.35 -1.59 3.39
N LEU A 97 -2.71 -1.87 4.65
CA LEU A 97 -3.80 -1.20 5.36
C LEU A 97 -3.33 0.06 6.10
N VAL A 98 -2.03 0.23 6.31
CA VAL A 98 -1.44 1.38 6.99
C VAL A 98 -1.08 2.45 5.95
N ASP A 99 -1.26 3.73 6.30
CA ASP A 99 -0.79 4.83 5.47
C ASP A 99 0.75 4.77 5.34
N PRO A 100 1.32 4.79 4.13
CA PRO A 100 2.78 4.65 3.95
C PRO A 100 3.59 5.78 4.56
N ASP A 101 3.08 6.99 4.52
CA ASP A 101 3.79 8.16 5.01
C ASP A 101 3.79 8.17 6.53
N GLU A 102 2.66 7.79 7.15
CA GLU A 102 2.58 7.56 8.60
C GLU A 102 3.49 6.40 9.04
N ALA A 103 3.47 5.27 8.31
CA ALA A 103 4.33 4.12 8.62
C ALA A 103 5.83 4.47 8.52
N ALA A 104 6.22 5.22 7.48
CA ALA A 104 7.61 5.66 7.32
C ALA A 104 8.00 6.69 8.38
N ALA A 105 7.09 7.59 8.78
CA ALA A 105 7.32 8.53 9.87
C ALA A 105 7.50 7.81 11.21
N HIS A 106 6.64 6.83 11.52
CA HIS A 106 6.78 5.98 12.70
C HIS A 106 8.10 5.22 12.71
N ALA A 107 8.45 4.58 11.59
CA ALA A 107 9.71 3.86 11.46
C ALA A 107 10.94 4.74 11.67
N ARG A 108 10.94 5.96 11.12
CA ARG A 108 12.04 6.93 11.33
C ARG A 108 12.14 7.36 12.80
N ALA A 109 11.01 7.57 13.47
CA ALA A 109 10.99 7.93 14.89
C ALA A 109 11.49 6.78 15.77
N LEU A 110 10.98 5.57 15.53
CA LEU A 110 11.31 4.37 16.30
C LEU A 110 12.77 3.94 16.11
N LEU A 111 13.24 3.88 14.86
CA LEU A 111 14.56 3.36 14.52
C LEU A 111 15.65 4.44 14.48
N GLY A 112 15.29 5.71 14.66
CA GLY A 112 16.21 6.85 14.67
C GLY A 112 17.44 6.68 15.58
N PRO A 113 17.33 6.08 16.78
CA PRO A 113 18.47 5.82 17.66
C PRO A 113 19.47 4.77 17.13
N LEU A 114 19.10 3.96 16.14
CA LEU A 114 19.94 2.87 15.63
C LEU A 114 20.85 3.35 14.50
N THR A 115 22.12 3.60 14.82
CA THR A 115 23.18 3.86 13.83
C THR A 115 23.82 2.56 13.34
N GLU A 116 24.49 2.58 12.19
CA GLU A 116 25.27 1.42 11.76
C GLU A 116 26.36 1.06 12.79
N PRO A 117 26.63 -0.25 13.04
CA PRO A 117 26.07 -1.43 12.37
C PRO A 117 24.80 -2.02 13.04
N LEU A 118 24.14 -1.28 13.94
CA LEU A 118 23.05 -1.81 14.79
C LEU A 118 21.78 -2.09 13.98
N GLY A 119 21.41 -1.19 13.06
CA GLY A 119 20.24 -1.36 12.20
C GLY A 119 20.34 -2.59 11.30
N GLU A 120 21.50 -2.77 10.64
CA GLU A 120 21.79 -3.97 9.84
C GLU A 120 21.79 -5.24 10.70
N THR A 121 22.45 -5.20 11.87
CA THR A 121 22.52 -6.36 12.76
C THR A 121 21.12 -6.80 13.23
N LEU A 122 20.26 -5.84 13.62
CA LEU A 122 18.89 -6.11 14.04
C LEU A 122 18.05 -6.70 12.89
N ARG A 123 18.14 -6.14 11.69
CA ARG A 123 17.44 -6.67 10.51
C ARG A 123 17.84 -8.12 10.23
N THR A 124 19.13 -8.42 10.18
CA THR A 124 19.63 -9.77 9.90
C THR A 124 19.26 -10.76 11.00
N TRP A 125 19.28 -10.32 12.27
CA TRP A 125 18.85 -11.14 13.40
C TRP A 125 17.37 -11.49 13.37
N LEU A 126 16.50 -10.53 13.06
CA LEU A 126 15.06 -10.78 12.90
C LEU A 126 14.78 -11.72 11.71
N SER A 127 15.44 -11.50 10.55
CA SER A 127 15.34 -12.38 9.38
C SER A 127 15.73 -13.83 9.68
N LEU A 128 16.67 -14.02 10.60
CA LEU A 128 17.16 -15.33 11.03
C LEU A 128 16.49 -15.80 12.33
N HIS A 129 15.29 -15.29 12.62
CA HIS A 129 14.40 -15.73 13.71
C HIS A 129 15.06 -15.64 15.09
N GLY A 130 15.91 -14.63 15.30
CA GLY A 130 16.61 -14.39 16.55
C GLY A 130 17.84 -15.28 16.80
N SER A 131 18.33 -15.98 15.77
CA SER A 131 19.46 -16.90 15.91
C SER A 131 20.80 -16.18 15.95
N TRP A 132 21.44 -16.15 17.13
CA TRP A 132 22.77 -15.56 17.33
C TRP A 132 23.82 -16.12 16.36
N ASP A 133 23.89 -17.44 16.24
CA ASP A 133 24.91 -18.11 15.44
C ASP A 133 24.70 -17.91 13.95
N ARG A 134 23.45 -18.01 13.46
CA ARG A 134 23.16 -17.77 12.04
C ARG A 134 23.43 -16.32 11.65
N THR A 135 23.08 -15.36 12.51
CA THR A 135 23.38 -13.94 12.28
C THR A 135 24.87 -13.65 12.30
N ALA A 136 25.62 -14.28 13.21
CA ALA A 136 27.06 -14.15 13.29
C ALA A 136 27.74 -14.61 12.00
N VAL A 137 27.33 -15.77 11.47
CA VAL A 137 27.78 -16.29 10.18
C VAL A 137 27.38 -15.35 9.03
N ALA A 138 26.14 -14.88 9.00
CA ALA A 138 25.64 -14.03 7.92
C ALA A 138 26.32 -12.66 7.85
N LEU A 139 26.79 -12.12 8.99
CA LEU A 139 27.44 -10.82 9.10
C LEU A 139 28.98 -10.92 9.18
N ASP A 140 29.55 -12.12 9.10
CA ASP A 140 30.98 -12.41 9.31
C ASP A 140 31.55 -11.79 10.60
N VAL A 141 30.82 -11.98 11.71
CA VAL A 141 31.24 -11.53 13.05
C VAL A 141 31.13 -12.66 14.06
N HIS A 142 31.73 -12.47 15.23
CA HIS A 142 31.58 -13.42 16.31
C HIS A 142 30.19 -13.33 16.98
N ARG A 143 29.61 -14.46 17.43
CA ARG A 143 28.30 -14.53 18.10
C ARG A 143 28.13 -13.56 19.27
N ASN A 144 29.19 -13.33 20.05
CA ASN A 144 29.15 -12.38 21.17
C ASN A 144 28.95 -10.94 20.69
N THR A 145 29.49 -10.58 19.53
CA THR A 145 29.31 -9.27 18.92
C THR A 145 27.85 -9.06 18.53
N VAL A 146 27.21 -10.08 17.94
CA VAL A 146 25.76 -10.02 17.65
C VAL A 146 24.97 -9.80 18.93
N ARG A 147 25.23 -10.61 19.97
CA ARG A 147 24.54 -10.48 21.26
C ARG A 147 24.69 -9.08 21.85
N GLN A 148 25.92 -8.54 21.90
CA GLN A 148 26.17 -7.19 22.40
C GLN A 148 25.44 -6.12 21.60
N ARG A 149 25.42 -6.23 20.26
CA ARG A 149 24.72 -5.29 19.39
C ARG A 149 23.21 -5.35 19.60
N ILE A 150 22.61 -6.53 19.70
CA ILE A 150 21.17 -6.68 19.95
C ILE A 150 20.79 -6.19 21.35
N THR A 151 21.59 -6.48 22.38
CA THR A 151 21.39 -5.89 23.72
C THR A 151 21.49 -4.36 23.66
N ARG A 152 22.40 -3.81 22.85
CA ARG A 152 22.50 -2.37 22.63
C ARG A 152 21.26 -1.81 21.90
N CYS A 153 20.72 -2.52 20.91
CA CYS A 153 19.47 -2.14 20.25
C CYS A 153 18.31 -2.08 21.24
N ALA A 154 18.11 -3.13 22.06
CA ALA A 154 17.07 -3.16 23.08
C ALA A 154 17.15 -1.94 24.02
N ALA A 155 18.36 -1.62 24.48
CA ALA A 155 18.59 -0.48 25.37
C ALA A 155 18.36 0.89 24.70
N LEU A 156 18.74 1.04 23.42
CA LEU A 156 18.53 2.30 22.68
C LEU A 156 17.07 2.53 22.31
N LEU A 157 16.32 1.45 22.09
CA LEU A 157 14.90 1.50 21.74
C LEU A 157 14.00 1.52 22.98
N ASP A 158 14.55 1.22 24.17
CA ASP A 158 13.80 1.00 25.41
C ASP A 158 12.68 -0.04 25.22
N ARG A 159 13.08 -1.21 24.70
CA ARG A 159 12.17 -2.30 24.32
C ARG A 159 12.75 -3.68 24.65
N ASP A 160 11.86 -4.60 25.01
CA ASP A 160 12.20 -6.00 25.21
C ASP A 160 12.23 -6.75 23.87
N LEU A 161 13.42 -7.09 23.39
CA LEU A 161 13.59 -7.85 22.16
C LEU A 161 13.31 -9.36 22.34
N ASP A 162 12.94 -9.85 23.52
CA ASP A 162 12.44 -11.22 23.69
C ASP A 162 10.92 -11.31 23.49
N ASP A 163 10.21 -10.19 23.52
CA ASP A 163 8.78 -10.10 23.23
C ASP A 163 8.52 -10.28 21.71
N PRO A 164 7.70 -11.27 21.30
CA PRO A 164 7.35 -11.49 19.90
C PRO A 164 6.61 -10.30 19.26
N ASP A 165 5.80 -9.56 20.02
CA ASP A 165 5.05 -8.41 19.50
C ASP A 165 6.00 -7.26 19.18
N VAL A 166 6.99 -7.01 20.05
CA VAL A 166 8.07 -6.04 19.80
C VAL A 166 8.89 -6.42 18.58
N ARG A 167 9.26 -7.71 18.43
CA ARG A 167 9.99 -8.19 17.24
C ARG A 167 9.18 -7.96 15.98
N MET A 168 7.87 -8.18 16.02
CA MET A 168 6.99 -7.97 14.88
C MET A 168 6.88 -6.49 14.51
N GLU A 169 6.69 -5.59 15.49
CA GLU A 169 6.67 -4.15 15.25
C GLU A 169 7.98 -3.68 14.59
N LEU A 170 9.12 -4.10 15.13
CA LEU A 170 10.44 -3.73 14.59
C LEU A 170 10.68 -4.30 13.19
N TRP A 171 10.19 -5.51 12.91
CA TRP A 171 10.24 -6.09 11.57
C TRP A 171 9.49 -5.23 10.56
N PHE A 172 8.27 -4.78 10.90
CA PHE A 172 7.50 -3.88 10.05
C PHE A 172 8.19 -2.53 9.87
N ALA A 173 8.67 -1.92 10.96
CA ALA A 173 9.37 -0.63 10.91
C ALA A 173 10.65 -0.70 10.05
N LEU A 174 11.40 -1.80 10.09
CA LEU A 174 12.60 -2.00 9.28
C LEU A 174 12.28 -2.20 7.79
N GLY A 175 11.07 -2.63 7.45
CA GLY A 175 10.58 -2.79 6.09
C GLY A 175 9.94 -1.53 5.50
N SER A 176 9.52 -0.59 6.34
CA SER A 176 8.86 0.68 5.93
C SER A 176 9.78 1.90 5.95
N ARG A 177 11.10 1.70 6.08
CA ARG A 177 12.12 2.77 6.07
C ARG A 177 12.45 3.25 4.67
#